data_AF-A0A932E1L7-F1
#
_entry.id   AF-A0A932E1L7-F1
#
_cell.length_a   1.000
_cell.length_b   1.000
_cell.length_c   1.000
_cell.angle_alpha   90.00
_cell.angle_beta   90.00
_cell.angle_gamma   90.00
#
_symmetry.space_group_name_H-M   'P 1'
#
loop_
_entity.id
_entity.type
_entity.pdbx_description
1 polymer ?
#
loop_
_entity_poly.entity_id
_entity_poly.type
_entity_poly.pdbx_seq_one_letter_code
_entity_poly.pdbx_strand_id
1 'polypeptide(L)'
;MEAPMIRRALVTLAVLALAPSVAAAAPASREPRLHPGDVSMLPSFVRRVEPSVVGLRVRASEHGASAARLGTRRFGSGLVFDARGYAVTVSYLLLDAVAIEARGRDGRAV
;
A
#
# COMPACT_ATOMS: atom_id res chain seq x y z
N MET A 1 36.22 32.28 55.74
CA MET A 1 36.27 30.82 55.50
C MET A 1 35.14 30.42 54.55
N GLU A 2 34.97 31.10 53.40
CA GLU A 2 33.73 31.05 52.59
C GLU A 2 33.95 30.61 51.13
N ALA A 3 35.20 30.69 50.63
CA ALA A 3 35.55 30.37 49.24
C ALA A 3 35.31 28.91 48.79
N PRO A 4 35.52 27.86 49.63
CA PRO A 4 35.37 26.48 49.15
C PRO A 4 33.91 26.04 49.02
N MET A 5 32.99 26.68 49.76
CA MET A 5 31.55 26.35 49.74
C MET A 5 30.88 26.91 48.49
N ILE A 6 31.20 28.16 48.14
CA ILE A 6 30.71 28.83 46.92
C ILE A 6 31.22 28.11 45.67
N ARG A 7 32.49 27.66 45.66
CA ARG A 7 33.05 26.89 44.54
C ARG A 7 32.36 25.53 44.36
N ARG A 8 32.00 24.84 45.44
CA ARG A 8 31.26 23.57 45.39
C ARG A 8 29.84 23.77 44.86
N ALA A 9 29.15 24.82 45.31
CA ALA A 9 27.81 25.18 44.84
C ALA A 9 27.79 25.53 43.35
N LEU A 10 28.78 26.27 42.86
CA LEU A 10 28.90 26.62 41.44
C LEU A 10 29.17 25.38 40.57
N VAL A 11 29.99 24.44 41.04
CA VAL A 11 30.24 23.17 40.31
C VAL A 11 28.98 22.30 40.29
N THR A 12 28.22 22.23 41.38
CA THR A 12 26.96 21.47 41.39
C THR A 12 25.93 22.08 40.45
N LEU A 13 25.83 23.41 40.42
CA LEU A 13 24.93 24.12 39.51
C LEU A 13 25.34 23.92 38.04
N ALA A 14 26.64 23.95 37.74
CA ALA A 14 27.15 23.72 36.39
C ALA A 14 26.90 22.27 35.91
N VAL A 15 27.05 21.28 36.79
CA VAL A 15 26.75 19.87 36.48
C VAL A 15 25.24 19.67 36.27
N LEU A 16 24.40 20.30 37.08
CA LEU A 16 22.94 20.21 36.94
C LEU A 16 22.45 20.86 35.63
N ALA A 17 23.08 21.96 35.22
CA ALA A 17 22.75 22.68 33.98
C ALA A 17 23.13 21.92 32.71
N LEU A 18 24.09 20.99 32.76
CA LEU A 18 24.51 20.16 31.62
C LEU A 18 23.70 18.86 31.46
N ALA A 19 22.92 18.47 32.46
CA ALA A 19 22.13 17.23 32.44
C ALA A 19 21.07 17.12 31.30
N PRO A 20 20.32 18.18 30.93
CA PRO A 20 19.28 18.04 29.90
C PRO A 20 19.87 17.89 28.48
N SER A 21 21.11 18.33 28.26
CA SER A 21 21.77 18.31 26.94
C SER A 21 22.07 16.89 26.45
N VAL A 22 22.30 15.95 27.36
CA VAL A 22 22.62 14.55 27.03
C VAL A 22 21.36 13.76 26.67
N ALA A 23 20.21 14.13 27.25
CA ALA A 23 18.93 13.47 26.96
C ALA A 23 18.38 13.79 25.57
N ALA A 24 18.70 14.97 25.01
CA ALA A 24 18.29 15.40 23.68
C ALA A 24 19.12 14.78 22.53
N ALA A 25 20.25 14.14 22.84
CA ALA A 25 21.10 13.46 21.86
C ALA A 25 20.74 11.98 21.63
N ALA A 26 19.73 11.46 22.35
CA ALA A 26 19.25 10.11 22.13
C ALA A 26 18.41 10.07 20.83
N PRO A 27 18.71 9.18 19.87
CA PRO A 27 17.94 9.07 18.63
C PRO A 27 16.50 8.67 18.95
N ALA A 28 15.60 9.66 18.95
CA ALA A 28 14.18 9.49 19.19
C ALA A 28 13.48 9.05 17.89
N SER A 29 13.75 7.83 17.45
CA SER A 29 12.96 7.12 16.43
C SER A 29 13.38 5.65 16.43
N ARG A 30 12.82 4.84 17.35
CA ARG A 30 12.74 3.41 17.07
C ARG A 30 11.70 3.25 15.98
N GLU A 31 12.14 3.02 14.74
CA GLU A 31 11.25 2.46 13.74
C GLU A 31 10.57 1.22 14.35
N PRO A 32 9.23 1.10 14.25
CA PRO A 32 8.55 -0.10 14.69
C PRO A 32 9.19 -1.32 14.03
N ARG A 33 9.82 -2.19 14.83
CA ARG A 33 10.33 -3.47 14.32
C ARG A 33 9.11 -4.29 13.90
N LEU A 34 8.94 -4.46 12.60
CA LEU A 34 7.90 -5.33 12.04
C LEU A 34 8.14 -6.75 12.56
N HIS A 35 7.10 -7.37 13.09
CA HIS A 35 7.16 -8.77 13.48
C HIS A 35 7.39 -9.61 12.20
N PRO A 36 8.28 -10.62 12.20
CA PRO A 36 8.57 -11.41 10.99
C PRO A 36 7.33 -12.04 10.35
N GLY A 37 6.30 -12.36 11.15
CA GLY A 37 5.01 -12.86 10.67
C GLY A 37 4.11 -11.83 9.97
N ASP A 38 4.38 -10.53 10.15
CA ASP A 38 3.61 -9.43 9.53
C ASP A 38 4.25 -8.97 8.20
N VAL A 39 5.42 -9.53 7.86
CA VAL A 39 6.12 -9.27 6.60
C VAL A 39 5.52 -10.17 5.52
N SER A 40 4.64 -9.59 4.71
CA SER A 40 4.14 -10.24 3.50
C SER A 40 5.29 -10.73 2.62
N MET A 41 5.22 -12.00 2.18
CA MET A 41 6.16 -12.58 1.23
C MET A 41 6.10 -11.94 -0.17
N LEU A 42 5.00 -11.24 -0.49
CA LEU A 42 4.89 -10.48 -1.72
C LEU A 42 5.75 -9.21 -1.68
N PRO A 43 6.50 -8.90 -2.76
CA PRO A 43 7.21 -7.64 -2.88
C PRO A 43 6.30 -6.43 -2.65
N SER A 44 6.84 -5.38 -2.04
CA SER A 44 6.06 -4.19 -1.65
C SER A 44 5.35 -3.52 -2.83
N PHE A 45 5.90 -3.59 -4.04
CA PHE A 45 5.25 -3.07 -5.24
C PHE A 45 4.00 -3.86 -5.63
N VAL A 46 3.99 -5.20 -5.46
CA VAL A 46 2.82 -6.04 -5.73
C VAL A 46 1.69 -5.67 -4.78
N ARG A 47 1.99 -5.54 -3.49
CA ARG A 47 1.01 -5.13 -2.48
C ARG A 47 0.36 -3.78 -2.77
N ARG A 48 1.10 -2.85 -3.38
CA ARG A 48 0.58 -1.52 -3.73
C ARG A 48 -0.40 -1.55 -4.91
N VAL A 49 -0.19 -2.44 -5.88
CA VAL A 49 -0.98 -2.46 -7.13
C VAL A 49 -2.09 -3.51 -7.13
N GLU A 50 -1.96 -4.58 -6.35
CA GLU A 50 -2.92 -5.68 -6.32
C GLU A 50 -4.37 -5.24 -6.04
N PRO A 51 -4.66 -4.25 -5.15
CA PRO A 51 -6.03 -3.78 -4.94
C PRO A 51 -6.68 -3.11 -6.15
N SER A 52 -5.88 -2.64 -7.11
CA SER A 52 -6.36 -2.05 -8.36
C SER A 52 -6.73 -3.09 -9.42
N VAL A 53 -6.39 -4.36 -9.21
CA VAL A 53 -6.67 -5.44 -10.17
C VAL A 53 -8.07 -6.02 -9.92
N VAL A 54 -8.86 -6.11 -10.98
CA VAL A 54 -10.21 -6.71 -10.95
C VAL A 54 -10.27 -7.91 -11.88
N GLY A 55 -11.00 -8.95 -11.47
CA GLY A 55 -11.35 -10.06 -12.35
C GLY A 55 -12.52 -9.68 -13.25
N LEU A 56 -12.44 -9.99 -14.54
CA LEU A 56 -13.49 -9.69 -15.52
C LEU A 56 -14.14 -10.98 -16.00
N ARG A 57 -15.47 -11.04 -15.95
CA ARG A 57 -16.29 -12.03 -16.67
C ARG A 57 -17.02 -11.31 -17.80
N VAL A 58 -16.80 -11.76 -19.02
CA VAL A 58 -17.40 -11.14 -20.21
C VAL A 58 -18.25 -12.15 -20.94
N ARG A 59 -19.46 -11.73 -21.30
CA ARG A 59 -20.31 -12.43 -22.25
C ARG A 59 -20.31 -11.65 -23.55
N ALA A 60 -19.94 -12.31 -24.64
CA ALA A 60 -20.00 -11.78 -25.99
C ALA A 60 -21.26 -12.27 -26.71
N SER A 61 -21.69 -11.53 -27.72
CA SER A 61 -22.78 -11.91 -28.61
C SER A 61 -22.48 -13.25 -29.27
N GLU A 62 -23.48 -14.14 -29.32
CA GLU A 62 -23.36 -15.42 -30.02
C GLU A 62 -23.17 -15.24 -31.54
N HIS A 63 -23.65 -14.13 -32.07
CA HIS A 63 -23.54 -13.76 -33.49
C HIS A 63 -22.36 -12.80 -33.75
N GLY A 64 -21.52 -12.53 -32.75
CA GLY A 64 -20.37 -11.65 -32.88
C GLY A 64 -19.28 -12.25 -33.76
N ALA A 65 -18.61 -11.43 -34.56
CA ALA A 65 -17.53 -11.89 -35.45
C ALA A 65 -16.38 -12.56 -34.68
N SER A 66 -16.16 -12.16 -33.42
CA SER A 66 -15.13 -12.73 -32.56
C SER A 66 -15.55 -14.05 -31.89
N ALA A 67 -16.84 -14.40 -31.87
CA ALA A 67 -17.35 -15.56 -31.14
C ALA A 67 -16.76 -16.89 -31.65
N ALA A 68 -16.59 -17.02 -32.97
CA ALA A 68 -16.03 -18.23 -33.58
C ALA A 68 -14.57 -18.52 -33.17
N ARG A 69 -13.81 -17.49 -32.75
CA ARG A 69 -12.38 -17.63 -32.38
C ARG A 69 -12.15 -17.55 -30.88
N LEU A 70 -12.87 -16.66 -30.20
CA LEU A 70 -12.63 -16.33 -28.80
C LEU A 70 -13.72 -16.88 -27.86
N GLY A 71 -14.74 -17.53 -28.40
CA GLY A 71 -15.91 -17.98 -27.66
C GLY A 71 -16.80 -16.83 -27.17
N THR A 72 -17.92 -17.20 -26.55
CA THR A 72 -18.96 -16.28 -26.05
C THR A 72 -18.85 -16.00 -24.56
N ARG A 73 -18.07 -16.79 -23.81
CA ARG A 73 -17.73 -16.54 -22.41
C ARG A 73 -16.23 -16.37 -22.27
N ARG A 74 -15.80 -15.26 -21.70
CA ARG A 74 -14.39 -14.91 -21.57
C ARG A 74 -14.09 -14.44 -20.17
N PHE A 75 -12.86 -14.73 -19.73
CA PHE A 75 -12.36 -14.37 -18.41
C PHE A 75 -11.03 -13.66 -18.58
N GLY A 76 -10.81 -12.62 -17.79
CA GLY A 76 -9.58 -11.85 -17.83
C GLY A 76 -9.41 -10.95 -16.63
N SER A 77 -8.54 -9.97 -16.76
CA SER A 77 -8.24 -9.01 -15.71
C SER A 77 -8.33 -7.59 -16.25
N GLY A 78 -8.71 -6.66 -15.37
CA GLY A 78 -8.65 -5.23 -15.61
C GLY A 78 -7.83 -4.54 -14.52
N LEU A 79 -7.31 -3.36 -14.82
CA LEU A 79 -6.64 -2.49 -13.86
C LEU A 79 -7.44 -1.20 -13.72
N VAL A 80 -7.95 -0.94 -12.52
CA VAL A 80 -8.61 0.32 -12.16
C VAL A 80 -7.54 1.39 -11.95
N PHE A 81 -7.64 2.50 -12.68
CA PHE A 81 -6.65 3.58 -12.64
C PHE A 81 -7.23 4.94 -12.26
N ASP A 82 -8.55 5.05 -12.05
CA ASP A 82 -9.24 6.28 -11.69
C ASP A 82 -10.28 6.02 -10.59
N ALA A 83 -10.43 6.97 -9.67
CA ALA A 83 -11.36 6.86 -8.53
C ALA A 83 -12.85 6.77 -8.95
N ARG A 84 -13.19 7.19 -10.18
CA ARG A 84 -14.52 7.00 -10.77
C ARG A 84 -14.78 5.56 -11.21
N GLY A 85 -13.80 4.66 -11.11
CA GLY A 85 -13.91 3.26 -11.49
C GLY A 85 -13.50 2.96 -12.94
N TYR A 86 -12.76 3.85 -13.60
CA TYR A 86 -12.24 3.54 -14.93
C TYR A 86 -11.17 2.46 -14.86
N ALA A 87 -11.31 1.47 -15.74
CA ALA A 87 -10.42 0.33 -15.83
C ALA A 87 -9.91 0.13 -17.25
N VAL A 88 -8.67 -0.35 -17.36
CA VAL A 88 -8.06 -0.77 -18.63
C VAL A 88 -7.93 -2.29 -18.67
N THR A 89 -8.14 -2.87 -19.84
CA THR A 89 -7.94 -4.30 -20.11
C THR A 89 -7.47 -4.48 -21.56
N VAL A 90 -7.24 -5.74 -21.95
CA VAL A 90 -6.90 -6.12 -23.31
C VAL A 90 -8.15 -6.12 -24.21
N SER A 91 -8.06 -5.49 -25.37
CA SER A 91 -9.23 -5.23 -26.23
C SER A 91 -9.97 -6.49 -26.68
N TYR A 92 -9.25 -7.59 -26.93
CA TYR A 92 -9.85 -8.85 -27.39
C TYR A 92 -10.87 -9.42 -26.38
N LEU A 93 -10.71 -9.10 -25.10
CA LEU A 93 -11.61 -9.56 -24.05
C LEU A 93 -13.01 -8.97 -24.24
N LEU A 94 -13.11 -7.76 -24.80
CA LEU A 94 -14.33 -6.97 -24.90
C LEU A 94 -14.97 -6.98 -26.30
N LEU A 95 -14.35 -7.64 -27.29
CA LEU A 95 -14.92 -7.73 -28.64
C LEU A 95 -16.31 -8.37 -28.60
N ASP A 96 -17.29 -7.71 -29.21
CA ASP A 96 -18.70 -8.14 -29.22
C ASP A 96 -19.32 -8.33 -27.83
N ALA A 97 -18.76 -7.69 -26.79
CA ALA A 97 -19.26 -7.81 -25.42
C ALA A 97 -20.68 -7.25 -25.31
N VAL A 98 -21.56 -8.05 -24.69
CA VAL A 98 -22.96 -7.71 -24.39
C VAL A 98 -23.21 -7.66 -22.88
N ALA A 99 -22.30 -8.22 -22.08
CA ALA A 99 -22.26 -8.02 -20.64
C ALA A 99 -20.82 -8.15 -20.14
N ILE A 100 -20.46 -7.29 -19.19
CA ILE A 100 -19.17 -7.29 -18.50
C ILE A 100 -19.49 -7.21 -17.01
N GLU A 101 -18.94 -8.14 -16.23
CA GLU A 101 -19.01 -8.13 -14.77
C GLU A 101 -17.58 -8.03 -14.25
N ALA A 102 -17.31 -7.03 -13.40
CA ALA A 102 -16.03 -6.87 -12.74
C ALA A 102 -16.14 -7.32 -11.27
N ARG A 103 -15.17 -8.11 -10.80
CA ARG A 103 -15.07 -8.51 -9.39
C ARG A 103 -13.79 -7.98 -8.76
N GLY A 104 -13.97 -7.22 -7.67
CA GLY A 104 -12.88 -6.81 -6.80
C GLY A 104 -12.39 -7.95 -5.90
N ARG A 105 -11.29 -7.71 -5.19
CA ARG A 105 -10.71 -8.67 -4.24
C ARG A 105 -11.66 -9.08 -3.12
N ASP A 106 -12.52 -8.16 -2.69
CA ASP A 106 -13.55 -8.39 -1.67
C ASP A 106 -14.70 -9.28 -2.18
N GLY A 107 -14.64 -9.73 -3.43
CA GLY A 107 -15.64 -10.58 -4.06
C GLY A 107 -16.88 -9.81 -4.53
N ARG A 108 -16.95 -8.50 -4.32
CA ARG A 108 -18.06 -7.67 -4.80
C ARG A 108 -18.00 -7.58 -6.31
N ALA A 109 -19.16 -7.78 -6.94
CA ALA A 109 -19.35 -7.66 -8.37
C ALA A 109 -20.04 -6.34 -8.70
N VAL A 110 -19.62 -5.72 -9.80
CA VAL A 110 -20.24 -4.54 -10.42
C VAL A 110 -20.39 -4.75 -11.92
#